data_AF-A0A4Y9N8F7-F1
#
_entry.id   AF-A0A4Y9N8F7-F1
#
_cell.length_a   1.000
_cell.length_b   1.000
_cell.length_c   1.000
_cell.angle_alpha   90.00
_cell.angle_beta   90.00
_cell.angle_gamma   90.00
#
_symmetry.space_group_name_H-M   'P 1'
#
loop_
_entity.id
_entity.type
_entity.pdbx_description
1 polymer ?
#
loop_
_entity_poly.entity_id
_entity_poly.type
_entity_poly.pdbx_seq_one_letter_code
_entity_poly.pdbx_strand_id
1 'polypeptide(L)'
;TTVISNPPYIPAPDRDILMPELWGGVRGNDLVLQLLKAGYDDVITAVASYSDPETTVRTAGDLGYRVVNFLAMGLDYGRYSSEPKVADHIRRLCDAGHGWAGEDEYMVAVALFTRNPDIPGDRADQLLRALQLEV
;
A
#
# COMPACT_ATOMS: atom_id res chain seq x y z
N THR A 1 -8.22 -13.72 14.12
CA THR A 1 -9.23 -13.44 13.07
C THR A 1 -8.56 -12.78 11.89
N THR A 2 -9.01 -13.06 10.67
CA THR A 2 -8.33 -12.64 9.43
C THR A 2 -9.21 -11.74 8.60
N VAL A 3 -8.63 -10.70 7.98
CA VAL A 3 -9.27 -9.87 6.96
C VAL A 3 -8.43 -9.85 5.68
N ILE A 4 -9.10 -9.79 4.54
CA ILE A 4 -8.47 -9.68 3.23
C ILE A 4 -9.05 -8.45 2.52
N SER A 5 -8.17 -7.57 2.03
CA SER A 5 -8.55 -6.40 1.24
C SER A 5 -7.81 -6.40 -0.11
N ASN A 6 -8.56 -6.25 -1.18
CA ASN A 6 -8.12 -6.20 -2.57
C ASN A 6 -9.23 -5.44 -3.32
N PRO A 7 -8.99 -4.28 -3.97
CA PRO A 7 -7.80 -3.85 -4.73
C PRO A 7 -6.78 -3.01 -3.96
N PRO A 8 -5.61 -2.67 -4.56
CA PRO A 8 -4.77 -1.58 -4.06
C PRO A 8 -5.57 -0.27 -4.09
N TYR A 9 -5.61 0.43 -2.95
CA TYR A 9 -6.27 1.72 -2.87
C TYR A 9 -5.35 2.83 -3.41
N ILE A 10 -5.95 3.78 -4.12
CA ILE A 10 -5.23 4.84 -4.81
C ILE A 10 -5.22 6.12 -3.98
N PRO A 11 -4.10 6.87 -3.99
CA PRO A 11 -4.05 8.19 -3.41
C PRO A 11 -4.70 9.20 -4.36
N ALA A 12 -5.56 10.05 -3.84
CA ALA A 12 -6.11 11.17 -4.60
C ALA A 12 -6.42 12.34 -3.64
N PRO A 13 -6.42 13.60 -4.11
CA PRO A 13 -6.61 14.75 -3.22
C PRO A 13 -7.99 14.75 -2.54
N ASP A 14 -8.98 14.08 -3.15
CA ASP A 14 -10.32 13.87 -2.63
C ASP A 14 -10.93 12.61 -3.28
N ARG A 15 -12.17 12.28 -2.90
CA ARG A 15 -12.90 11.10 -3.37
C ARG A 15 -13.59 11.29 -4.74
N ASP A 16 -13.52 12.48 -5.34
CA ASP A 16 -14.06 12.78 -6.67
C ASP A 16 -13.06 12.35 -7.74
N ILE A 17 -13.06 11.05 -8.00
CA ILE A 17 -12.24 10.31 -8.97
C ILE A 17 -13.14 9.33 -9.73
N LEU A 18 -12.66 8.77 -10.84
CA LEU A 18 -13.44 7.86 -11.70
C LEU A 18 -14.02 6.63 -10.98
N MET A 19 -13.38 6.16 -9.90
CA MET A 19 -13.85 5.03 -9.08
C MET A 19 -13.70 5.37 -7.59
N PRO A 20 -14.70 6.05 -6.98
CA PRO A 20 -14.65 6.52 -5.59
C PRO A 20 -14.37 5.44 -4.53
N GLU A 21 -14.63 4.18 -4.83
CA GLU A 21 -14.38 3.01 -3.97
C GLU A 21 -12.89 2.64 -3.89
N LEU A 22 -12.08 3.07 -4.85
CA LEU A 22 -10.63 2.88 -4.82
C LEU A 22 -9.92 3.93 -3.97
N TRP A 23 -10.60 5.01 -3.56
CA TRP A 23 -9.96 6.08 -2.83
C TRP A 23 -9.47 5.60 -1.46
N GLY A 24 -8.15 5.54 -1.31
CA GLY A 24 -7.47 5.16 -0.07
C GLY A 24 -7.13 6.34 0.82
N GLY A 25 -7.80 7.48 0.64
CA GLY A 25 -7.42 8.73 1.30
C GLY A 25 -6.36 9.51 0.54
N VAL A 26 -5.91 10.62 1.13
CA VAL A 26 -4.96 11.53 0.49
C VAL A 26 -3.63 10.85 0.20
N ARG A 27 -3.21 9.89 1.03
CA ARG A 27 -1.99 9.11 0.83
C ARG A 27 -2.22 7.69 0.32
N GLY A 28 -3.46 7.32 0.04
CA GLY A 28 -3.80 6.00 -0.51
C GLY A 28 -3.74 4.85 0.49
N ASN A 29 -3.33 5.06 1.75
CA ASN A 29 -3.22 4.02 2.78
C ASN A 29 -4.24 4.12 3.93
N ASP A 30 -5.14 5.10 3.95
CA ASP A 30 -6.05 5.34 5.08
C ASP A 30 -6.89 4.10 5.41
N LEU A 31 -7.43 3.42 4.38
CA LEU A 31 -8.24 2.22 4.58
C LEU A 31 -7.40 1.04 5.09
N VAL A 32 -6.17 0.88 4.61
CA VAL A 32 -5.25 -0.15 5.12
C VAL A 32 -4.90 0.13 6.59
N LEU A 33 -4.61 1.38 6.94
CA LEU A 33 -4.37 1.79 8.31
C LEU A 33 -5.58 1.55 9.21
N GLN A 34 -6.80 1.76 8.72
CA GLN A 34 -8.02 1.42 9.46
C GLN A 34 -8.14 -0.09 9.70
N LEU A 35 -7.86 -0.92 8.68
CA LEU A 35 -7.89 -2.38 8.83
C LEU A 35 -6.86 -2.88 9.85
N LEU A 36 -5.64 -2.35 9.83
CA LEU A 36 -4.60 -2.66 10.82
C LEU A 36 -5.03 -2.27 12.25
N LYS A 37 -5.77 -1.18 12.41
CA LYS A 37 -6.27 -0.70 13.72
C LYS A 37 -7.55 -1.41 14.18
N ALA A 38 -8.22 -2.17 13.32
CA ALA A 38 -9.53 -2.78 13.60
C ALA A 38 -9.46 -4.05 14.49
N GLY A 39 -8.27 -4.49 14.90
CA GLY A 39 -8.10 -5.60 15.84
C GLY A 39 -8.03 -7.01 15.23
N TYR A 40 -7.88 -7.13 13.90
CA TYR A 40 -7.65 -8.43 13.24
C TYR A 40 -6.26 -8.99 13.56
N ASP A 41 -6.12 -10.30 13.79
CA ASP A 41 -4.80 -10.91 14.02
C ASP A 41 -3.97 -11.00 12.74
N ASP A 42 -4.65 -11.20 11.61
CA ASP A 42 -4.05 -11.28 10.28
C ASP A 42 -4.74 -10.30 9.32
N VAL A 43 -3.94 -9.52 8.59
CA VAL A 43 -4.40 -8.61 7.55
C VAL A 43 -3.65 -8.95 6.27
N ILE A 44 -4.37 -9.39 5.25
CA ILE A 44 -3.84 -9.60 3.90
C ILE A 44 -4.31 -8.44 3.04
N THR A 45 -3.39 -7.66 2.50
CA THR A 45 -3.76 -6.48 1.71
C THR A 45 -2.75 -6.19 0.60
N ALA A 46 -3.24 -5.58 -0.48
CA ALA A 46 -2.41 -5.04 -1.53
C ALA A 46 -1.84 -3.68 -1.10
N VAL A 47 -0.51 -3.57 -1.09
CA VAL A 47 0.25 -2.35 -0.81
C VAL A 47 0.83 -1.85 -2.13
N ALA A 48 0.31 -0.74 -2.64
CA ALA A 48 0.89 -0.07 -3.80
C ALA A 48 2.07 0.80 -3.38
N SER A 49 3.13 0.78 -4.18
CA SER A 49 4.35 1.55 -3.94
C SER A 49 4.11 3.07 -3.91
N TYR A 50 3.10 3.58 -4.59
CA TYR A 50 2.71 4.99 -4.55
C TYR A 50 1.78 5.39 -3.38
N SER A 51 1.33 4.44 -2.56
CA SER A 51 0.32 4.67 -1.51
C SER A 51 0.92 4.67 -0.10
N ASP A 52 1.93 5.50 0.16
CA ASP A 52 2.64 5.63 1.45
C ASP A 52 2.94 4.27 2.13
N PRO A 53 3.65 3.37 1.42
CA PRO A 53 3.95 2.03 1.89
C PRO A 53 4.82 2.04 3.15
N GLU A 54 5.75 2.99 3.29
CA GLU A 54 6.60 3.10 4.46
C GLU A 54 5.78 3.39 5.71
N THR A 55 4.94 4.44 5.70
CA THR A 55 4.08 4.75 6.84
C THR A 55 3.17 3.57 7.18
N THR A 56 2.65 2.87 6.17
CA THR A 56 1.81 1.69 6.34
C THR A 56 2.53 0.57 7.10
N VAL A 57 3.73 0.20 6.65
CA VAL A 57 4.53 -0.88 7.24
C VAL A 57 5.02 -0.51 8.64
N ARG A 58 5.49 0.72 8.84
CA ARG A 58 5.94 1.17 10.17
C ARG A 58 4.79 1.24 11.18
N THR A 59 3.63 1.76 10.76
CA THR A 59 2.43 1.77 11.61
C THR A 59 1.97 0.35 11.95
N ALA A 60 2.05 -0.59 11.01
CA ALA A 60 1.75 -1.99 11.30
C ALA A 60 2.70 -2.56 12.39
N GLY A 61 4.00 -2.26 12.29
CA GLY A 61 5.00 -2.61 13.30
C GLY A 61 4.69 -2.03 14.69
N ASP A 62 4.33 -0.75 14.76
CA ASP A 62 3.94 -0.09 16.02
C ASP A 62 2.68 -0.74 16.65
N LEU A 63 1.80 -1.29 15.82
CA LEU A 63 0.62 -2.05 16.24
C LEU A 63 0.91 -3.53 16.54
N GLY A 64 2.18 -3.94 16.50
CA GLY A 64 2.64 -5.30 16.81
C GLY A 64 2.56 -6.29 15.65
N TYR A 65 2.21 -5.84 14.45
CA TYR A 65 2.23 -6.72 13.27
C TYR A 65 3.65 -6.89 12.74
N ARG A 66 3.90 -8.05 12.17
CA ARG A 66 5.07 -8.36 11.34
C ARG A 66 4.63 -8.66 9.92
N VAL A 67 5.48 -8.38 8.94
CA VAL A 67 5.24 -8.80 7.56
C VAL A 67 5.88 -10.16 7.38
N VAL A 68 5.11 -11.24 7.35
CA VAL A 68 5.70 -12.60 7.32
C VAL A 68 5.87 -13.16 5.91
N ASN A 69 5.07 -12.68 4.96
CA ASN A 69 5.16 -13.07 3.55
C ASN A 69 4.57 -11.99 2.64
N PHE A 70 5.06 -11.93 1.40
CA PHE A 70 4.49 -11.08 0.35
C PHE A 70 4.82 -11.60 -1.05
N LEU A 71 4.02 -11.20 -2.03
CA LEU A 71 4.29 -11.35 -3.46
C LEU A 71 4.26 -9.97 -4.09
N ALA A 72 5.35 -9.54 -4.71
CA ALA A 72 5.49 -8.24 -5.36
C ALA A 72 5.55 -8.39 -6.89
N MET A 73 4.99 -7.43 -7.61
CA MET A 73 5.02 -7.37 -9.06
C MET A 73 4.95 -5.91 -9.56
N GLY A 74 5.60 -5.64 -10.69
CA GLY A 74 5.45 -4.39 -11.42
C GLY A 74 4.16 -4.38 -12.24
N LEU A 75 3.52 -3.22 -12.32
CA LEU A 75 2.31 -2.98 -13.09
C LEU A 75 2.35 -1.59 -13.74
N ASP A 76 1.78 -1.49 -14.92
CA ASP A 76 1.47 -0.20 -15.54
C ASP A 76 0.28 0.47 -14.85
N TYR A 77 0.17 1.78 -15.00
CA TYR A 77 -0.98 2.55 -14.55
C TYR A 77 -2.21 2.09 -15.32
N GLY A 78 -3.20 1.61 -14.57
CA GLY A 78 -4.52 1.31 -15.11
C GLY A 78 -5.36 2.58 -15.27
N ARG A 79 -6.55 2.41 -15.87
CA ARG A 79 -7.54 3.48 -16.13
C ARG A 79 -7.73 4.49 -14.98
N TYR A 80 -7.73 4.02 -13.73
CA TYR A 80 -7.98 4.87 -12.55
C TYR A 80 -6.73 5.61 -12.09
N SER A 81 -5.55 4.98 -12.15
CA SER A 81 -4.27 5.63 -11.81
C SER A 81 -3.84 6.62 -12.89
N SER A 82 -4.21 6.38 -14.16
CA SER A 82 -3.96 7.28 -15.30
C SER A 82 -4.90 8.49 -15.36
N GLU A 83 -5.90 8.60 -14.47
CA GLU A 83 -6.71 9.81 -14.40
C GLU A 83 -5.80 11.01 -14.09
N PRO A 84 -5.82 12.12 -14.86
CA PRO A 84 -4.83 13.18 -14.72
C PRO A 84 -4.69 13.72 -13.28
N LYS A 85 -5.82 13.92 -12.59
CA LYS A 85 -5.86 14.36 -11.19
C LYS A 85 -5.19 13.36 -10.23
N VAL A 86 -5.34 12.06 -10.49
CA VAL A 86 -4.75 10.97 -9.69
C VAL A 86 -3.26 10.84 -10.00
N ALA A 87 -2.87 10.75 -11.27
CA ALA A 87 -1.48 10.68 -11.69
C ALA A 87 -0.64 11.87 -11.19
N ASP A 88 -1.16 13.10 -11.30
CA ASP A 88 -0.49 14.30 -10.79
C ASP A 88 -0.38 14.31 -9.26
N HIS A 89 -1.32 13.66 -8.57
CA HIS A 89 -1.27 13.51 -7.13
C HIS A 89 -0.27 12.44 -6.69
N ILE A 90 -0.24 11.29 -7.38
CA ILE A 90 0.78 10.24 -7.18
C ILE A 90 2.17 10.85 -7.35
N ARG A 91 2.43 11.58 -8.45
CA ARG A 91 3.74 12.21 -8.70
C ARG A 91 4.16 13.11 -7.54
N ARG A 92 3.27 13.99 -7.08
CA ARG A 92 3.55 14.89 -5.94
C ARG A 92 3.83 14.15 -4.64
N LEU A 93 3.16 13.02 -4.38
CA LEU A 93 3.43 12.19 -3.20
C LEU A 93 4.81 11.53 -3.30
N CYS A 94 5.14 10.96 -4.46
CA CYS A 94 6.44 10.35 -4.71
C CYS A 94 7.57 11.38 -4.59
N ASP A 95 7.41 12.58 -5.17
CA ASP A 95 8.37 13.70 -5.05
C ASP A 95 8.58 14.13 -3.59
N ALA A 96 7.55 14.00 -2.75
CA ALA A 96 7.61 14.28 -1.32
C ALA A 96 8.16 13.10 -0.48
N GLY A 97 8.56 11.99 -1.10
CA GLY A 97 9.09 10.81 -0.42
C GLY A 97 8.02 9.91 0.21
N HIS A 98 6.75 10.02 -0.21
CA HIS A 98 5.64 9.21 0.29
C HIS A 98 5.34 7.98 -0.59
N GLY A 99 6.25 7.60 -1.46
CA GLY A 99 6.09 6.40 -2.29
C GLY A 99 7.02 6.39 -3.48
N TRP A 100 6.85 5.39 -4.33
CA TRP A 100 7.64 5.15 -5.53
C TRP A 100 6.73 4.85 -6.71
N ALA A 101 7.00 5.48 -7.85
CA ALA A 101 6.39 5.21 -9.14
C ALA A 101 7.31 5.68 -10.25
N GLY A 102 7.22 5.04 -11.42
CA GLY A 102 7.80 5.51 -12.68
C GLY A 102 6.92 6.55 -13.36
N GLU A 103 7.13 6.77 -14.66
CA GLU A 103 6.30 7.69 -15.46
C GLU A 103 4.85 7.21 -15.52
N ASP A 104 4.65 5.92 -15.75
CA ASP A 104 3.36 5.25 -15.89
C ASP A 104 3.36 3.83 -15.31
N GLU A 105 4.30 3.51 -14.43
CA GLU A 105 4.42 2.19 -13.79
C GLU A 105 4.63 2.29 -12.28
N TYR A 106 4.36 1.20 -11.57
CA TYR A 106 4.53 1.09 -10.12
C TYR A 106 4.68 -0.36 -9.69
N MET A 107 5.23 -0.58 -8.50
CA MET A 107 5.21 -1.88 -7.85
C MET A 107 3.96 -2.03 -6.97
N VAL A 108 3.39 -3.22 -6.90
CA VAL A 108 2.39 -3.59 -5.90
C VAL A 108 2.80 -4.89 -5.23
N ALA A 109 2.49 -5.03 -3.95
CA ALA A 109 2.68 -6.27 -3.22
C ALA A 109 1.43 -6.69 -2.48
N VAL A 110 1.04 -7.97 -2.59
CA VAL A 110 0.07 -8.57 -1.67
C VAL A 110 0.85 -9.08 -0.47
N ALA A 111 0.65 -8.47 0.69
CA ALA A 111 1.41 -8.74 1.92
C ALA A 111 0.50 -9.30 3.02
N LEU A 112 1.06 -10.23 3.81
CA LEU A 112 0.46 -10.71 5.05
C LEU A 112 1.11 -10.01 6.24
N PHE A 113 0.33 -9.17 6.91
CA PHE A 113 0.63 -8.59 8.22
C PHE A 113 0.01 -9.49 9.28
N THR A 114 0.79 -9.96 10.26
CA THR A 114 0.27 -10.83 11.32
C THR A 114 0.81 -10.45 12.70
N ARG A 115 -0.04 -10.56 13.72
CA ARG A 115 0.34 -10.57 15.14
C ARG A 115 0.49 -11.97 15.71
N ASN A 116 0.21 -13.02 14.93
CA ASN A 116 0.27 -14.39 15.40
C ASN A 116 1.72 -14.78 15.78
N PRO A 117 2.00 -15.08 17.06
CA PRO A 117 3.35 -15.40 17.52
C PRO A 117 3.89 -16.72 16.93
N ASP A 118 3.02 -17.62 16.48
CA ASP A 118 3.40 -18.93 15.94
C ASP A 118 3.98 -18.86 14.52
N ILE A 119 3.80 -17.73 13.83
CA ILE A 119 4.35 -17.50 12.49
C ILE A 119 5.68 -16.73 12.65
N PRO A 120 6.85 -17.34 12.40
CA PRO A 120 8.13 -16.70 12.61
C PRO A 120 8.51 -15.73 11.48
N GLY A 121 9.46 -14.85 11.77
CA GLY A 121 10.06 -13.93 10.80
C GLY A 121 9.41 -12.56 10.75
N ASP A 122 10.14 -11.63 10.15
CA ASP A 122 9.67 -10.31 9.79
C ASP A 122 10.43 -9.87 8.52
N ARG A 123 9.66 -9.52 7.49
CA ARG A 123 10.10 -9.17 6.15
C ARG A 123 9.71 -7.73 5.80
N ALA A 124 9.41 -6.89 6.80
CA ALA A 124 8.99 -5.51 6.60
C ALA A 124 9.96 -4.73 5.70
N ASP A 125 11.27 -4.76 5.99
CA ASP A 125 12.26 -4.04 5.19
C ASP A 125 12.50 -4.69 3.80
N GLN A 126 12.24 -5.98 3.65
CA GLN A 126 12.28 -6.67 2.36
C GLN A 126 11.08 -6.28 1.50
N LEU A 127 9.90 -6.14 2.10
CA LEU A 127 8.70 -5.65 1.42
C LEU A 127 8.94 -4.22 0.91
N LEU A 128 9.44 -3.32 1.76
CA LEU A 128 9.71 -1.94 1.36
C LEU A 128 10.72 -1.85 0.21
N ARG A 129 11.79 -2.65 0.27
CA ARG A 129 12.76 -2.74 -0.84
C ARG A 129 12.14 -3.28 -2.13
N ALA A 130 11.29 -4.30 -2.04
CA ALA A 130 10.63 -4.88 -3.20
C ALA A 130 9.57 -3.97 -3.85
N LEU A 131 9.12 -2.93 -3.15
CA LEU A 131 8.20 -1.92 -3.68
C LEU A 131 8.91 -0.74 -4.33
N GLN A 132 10.23 -0.61 -4.18
CA GLN A 132 11.00 0.41 -4.88
C GLN A 132 11.21 -0.04 -6.33
N LEU A 133 11.05 0.88 -7.27
CA LEU A 133 11.41 0.61 -8.66
C LEU A 133 12.93 0.55 -8.78
N GLU A 134 13.44 -0.44 -9.49
CA GLU A 134 14.87 -0.50 -9.81
C GLU A 134 15.20 0.67 -10.76
N VAL A 135 16.26 1.42 -10.43
CA VAL A 135 16.79 2.52 -11.26
C VAL A 135 17.83 1.99 -12.23
#